data_AF-A0A919PYZ9-F1
#
_entry.id   AF-A0A919PYZ9-F1
#
_cell.length_a   1.000
_cell.length_b   1.000
_cell.length_c   1.000
_cell.angle_alpha   90.00
_cell.angle_beta   90.00
_cell.angle_gamma   90.00
#
_symmetry.space_group_name_H-M   'P 1'
#
loop_
_entity.id
_entity.type
_entity.pdbx_description
1 polymer ?
#
loop_
_entity_poly.entity_id
_entity_poly.type
_entity_poly.pdbx_seq_one_letter_code
_entity_poly.pdbx_strand_id
1 'polypeptide(L)'
;MAPVRKWGIALTIAAVCVAGVLIAVNRVTAALDGDEQDCLRQLQLDEAAVRTGRDWTSEDIPGVGDYVDIHWQAEALGNPCSPAPGPTDWVYEGVLRLRDTDTPAFAAWPAAPPGLPPVRDALQAFVPAGVKWRHDGQFPQRVQKHNVDLYVDPDLAVAWFTIRD
;
A
#
# COMPACT_ATOMS: atom_id res chain seq x y z
N MET A 1 84.41 -1.11 16.54
CA MET A 1 83.73 -1.36 15.26
C MET A 1 83.12 -2.75 15.28
N ALA A 2 81.79 -2.83 15.37
CA ALA A 2 80.95 -4.01 15.16
C ALA A 2 79.54 -3.52 14.74
N PRO A 3 78.85 -4.16 13.78
CA PRO A 3 77.71 -3.55 13.10
C PRO A 3 76.38 -3.78 13.85
N VAL A 4 75.61 -2.70 13.99
CA VAL A 4 74.21 -2.73 14.48
C VAL A 4 73.31 -3.14 13.33
N ARG A 5 72.69 -4.31 13.45
CA ARG A 5 71.83 -4.92 12.44
C ARG A 5 70.39 -4.41 12.63
N LYS A 6 69.97 -3.46 11.78
CA LYS A 6 68.60 -2.90 11.74
C LYS A 6 67.61 -3.92 11.16
N TRP A 7 66.84 -4.60 12.01
CA TRP A 7 65.70 -5.43 11.61
C TRP A 7 64.50 -4.98 12.43
N GLY A 8 63.61 -4.19 11.84
CA GLY A 8 62.44 -3.69 12.56
C GLY A 8 61.56 -2.71 11.77
N ILE A 9 61.38 -2.90 10.46
CA ILE A 9 60.36 -2.16 9.69
C ILE A 9 59.83 -3.09 8.59
N ALA A 10 59.03 -4.09 8.94
CA ALA A 10 58.33 -4.91 7.94
C ALA A 10 57.00 -5.48 8.44
N LEU A 11 56.46 -4.98 9.57
CA LEU A 11 55.24 -5.55 10.17
C LEU A 11 54.09 -4.57 10.37
N THR A 12 54.13 -3.40 9.72
CA THR A 12 53.13 -2.33 9.97
C THR A 12 52.21 -2.05 8.77
N ILE A 13 52.53 -2.52 7.56
CA ILE A 13 51.76 -2.19 6.35
C ILE A 13 50.59 -3.16 6.11
N ALA A 14 50.69 -4.42 6.54
CA ALA A 14 49.63 -5.41 6.31
C ALA A 14 48.37 -5.20 7.19
N ALA A 15 48.52 -4.64 8.39
CA ALA A 15 47.40 -4.42 9.32
C ALA A 15 46.48 -3.26 8.91
N VAL A 16 46.99 -2.27 8.19
CA VAL A 16 46.22 -1.07 7.78
C VAL A 16 45.25 -1.40 6.63
N CYS A 17 45.63 -2.28 5.71
CA CYS A 17 44.78 -2.65 4.58
C CYS A 17 43.57 -3.51 5.00
N VAL A 18 43.74 -4.44 5.95
CA VAL A 18 42.64 -5.30 6.42
C VAL A 18 41.63 -4.50 7.25
N ALA A 19 42.09 -3.58 8.11
CA ALA A 19 41.20 -2.70 8.87
C ALA A 19 40.42 -1.73 7.95
N GLY A 20 41.06 -1.18 6.92
CA GLY A 20 40.40 -0.29 5.96
C GLY A 20 39.30 -0.99 5.14
N VAL A 21 39.53 -2.23 4.71
CA VAL A 21 38.54 -3.03 3.97
C VAL A 21 37.35 -3.41 4.86
N LEU A 22 37.58 -3.82 6.12
CA LEU A 22 36.51 -4.15 7.05
C LEU A 22 35.64 -2.93 7.39
N ILE A 23 36.23 -1.74 7.57
CA ILE A 23 35.49 -0.51 7.84
C ILE A 23 34.67 -0.07 6.62
N ALA A 24 35.21 -0.22 5.40
CA ALA A 24 34.50 0.13 4.17
C ALA A 24 33.30 -0.80 3.92
N VAL A 25 33.47 -2.11 4.11
CA VAL A 25 32.37 -3.08 3.98
C VAL A 25 31.27 -2.79 5.00
N ASN A 26 31.62 -2.52 6.26
CA ASN A 26 30.64 -2.25 7.31
C ASN A 26 29.86 -0.94 7.11
N ARG A 27 30.42 0.04 6.39
CA ARG A 27 29.73 1.28 6.03
C ARG A 27 28.80 1.10 4.84
N VAL A 28 29.16 0.26 3.87
CA VAL A 28 28.30 -0.04 2.72
C VAL A 28 27.09 -0.87 3.16
N THR A 29 27.27 -1.86 4.04
CA THR A 29 26.14 -2.61 4.61
C THR A 29 25.23 -1.71 5.45
N ALA A 30 25.78 -0.87 6.32
CA ALA A 30 24.98 0.05 7.13
C ALA A 30 24.20 1.10 6.30
N ALA A 31 24.74 1.53 5.15
CA ALA A 31 24.03 2.43 4.25
C ALA A 31 22.86 1.72 3.54
N LEU A 32 23.07 0.48 3.06
CA LEU A 32 22.02 -0.33 2.45
C LEU A 32 20.91 -0.68 3.45
N ASP A 33 21.27 -1.01 4.69
CA ASP A 33 20.32 -1.30 5.77
C ASP A 33 19.52 -0.04 6.17
N GLY A 34 20.14 1.14 6.12
CA GLY A 34 19.49 2.42 6.38
C GLY A 34 18.43 2.76 5.33
N ASP A 35 18.77 2.57 4.05
CA ASP A 35 17.85 2.81 2.94
C ASP A 35 16.62 1.87 2.98
N GLU A 36 16.82 0.59 3.34
CA GLU A 36 15.73 -0.38 3.47
C GLU A 36 14.81 -0.03 4.66
N GLN A 37 15.38 0.31 5.82
CA GLN A 37 14.59 0.71 6.99
C GLN A 37 13.77 1.97 6.74
N ASP A 38 14.35 2.95 6.04
CA ASP A 38 13.64 4.17 5.67
C ASP A 38 12.52 3.89 4.66
N CYS A 39 12.74 2.98 3.71
CA CYS A 39 11.68 2.51 2.80
C CYS A 39 10.55 1.83 3.57
N LEU A 40 10.85 0.88 4.45
CA LEU A 40 9.83 0.16 5.23
C LEU A 40 9.03 1.10 6.13
N ARG A 41 9.70 2.09 6.73
CA ARG A 41 9.05 3.12 7.53
C ARG A 41 8.12 3.98 6.68
N GLN A 42 8.56 4.38 5.47
CA GLN A 42 7.71 5.13 4.56
C GLN A 42 6.51 4.30 4.07
N LEU A 43 6.73 3.03 3.74
CA LEU A 43 5.66 2.11 3.35
C LEU A 43 4.59 2.02 4.44
N GLN A 44 4.98 1.83 5.70
CA GLN A 44 4.02 1.79 6.81
C GLN A 44 3.21 3.09 6.95
N LEU A 45 3.87 4.25 6.79
CA LEU A 45 3.18 5.54 6.81
C LEU A 45 2.22 5.68 5.63
N ASP A 46 2.61 5.22 4.45
CA ASP A 46 1.80 5.27 3.24
C ASP A 46 0.61 4.30 3.33
N GLU A 47 0.79 3.10 3.88
CA GLU A 47 -0.29 2.12 4.03
C GLU A 47 -1.32 2.56 5.08
N ALA A 48 -0.87 3.21 6.15
CA ALA A 48 -1.74 3.77 7.18
C ALA A 48 -2.45 5.06 6.75
N ALA A 49 -1.98 5.73 5.70
CA ALA A 49 -2.50 7.02 5.29
C ALA A 49 -3.88 6.89 4.62
N VAL A 50 -4.91 7.41 5.29
CA VAL A 50 -6.19 7.72 4.64
C VAL A 50 -6.00 8.93 3.74
N ARG A 51 -6.23 8.72 2.45
CA ARG A 51 -6.11 9.72 1.42
C ARG A 51 -7.48 10.20 0.99
N THR A 52 -7.53 11.46 0.60
CA THR A 52 -8.65 12.09 -0.10
C THR A 52 -8.19 12.50 -1.49
N GLY A 53 -9.10 12.82 -2.40
CA GLY A 53 -8.73 13.38 -3.70
C GLY A 53 -8.07 12.34 -4.61
N ARG A 54 -8.92 11.62 -5.33
CA ARG A 54 -8.58 10.78 -6.47
C ARG A 54 -9.82 10.76 -7.36
N ASP A 55 -9.64 10.67 -8.66
CA ASP A 55 -10.73 10.59 -9.64
C ASP A 55 -10.82 9.14 -10.15
N TRP A 56 -11.40 8.25 -9.34
CA TRP A 56 -11.84 6.95 -9.82
C TRP A 56 -13.08 7.16 -10.68
N THR A 57 -13.05 6.63 -11.88
CA THR A 57 -14.14 6.78 -12.84
C THR A 57 -14.95 5.49 -12.94
N SER A 58 -16.03 5.52 -13.71
CA SER A 58 -16.77 4.31 -14.09
C SER A 58 -15.92 3.29 -14.86
N GLU A 59 -14.76 3.68 -15.40
CA GLU A 59 -13.81 2.77 -16.04
C GLU A 59 -12.94 2.01 -15.03
N ASP A 60 -12.82 2.53 -13.81
CA ASP A 60 -12.08 1.92 -12.71
C ASP A 60 -13.00 1.15 -11.77
N ILE A 61 -14.15 1.75 -11.43
CA ILE A 61 -15.16 1.18 -10.55
C ILE A 61 -16.51 1.25 -11.28
N PRO A 62 -16.99 0.15 -11.86
CA PRO A 62 -18.24 0.18 -12.62
C PRO A 62 -19.43 0.61 -11.77
N GLY A 63 -20.16 1.60 -12.27
CA GLY A 63 -21.45 2.02 -11.72
C GLY A 63 -21.43 3.15 -10.68
N VAL A 64 -20.29 3.50 -10.06
CA VAL A 64 -20.25 4.57 -9.03
C VAL A 64 -20.38 5.99 -9.59
N GLY A 65 -20.28 6.17 -10.92
CA GLY A 65 -20.48 7.47 -11.57
C GLY A 65 -19.52 8.53 -11.03
N ASP A 66 -20.00 9.78 -10.97
CA ASP A 66 -19.30 10.82 -10.23
C ASP A 66 -19.68 10.74 -8.74
N TYR A 67 -18.72 10.87 -7.84
CA TYR A 67 -18.97 10.93 -6.40
C TYR A 67 -18.67 12.31 -5.81
N VAL A 68 -19.22 12.55 -4.62
CA VAL A 68 -19.11 13.82 -3.89
C VAL A 68 -17.84 13.85 -3.04
N ASP A 69 -17.45 12.71 -2.48
CA ASP A 69 -16.28 12.61 -1.60
C ASP A 69 -15.70 11.19 -1.60
N ILE A 70 -14.41 11.07 -1.27
CA ILE A 70 -13.70 9.80 -1.19
C ILE A 70 -12.67 9.79 -0.07
N HIS A 71 -12.66 8.69 0.67
CA HIS A 71 -11.59 8.31 1.58
C HIS A 71 -11.04 6.94 1.19
N TRP A 72 -9.74 6.83 0.95
CA TRP A 72 -9.14 5.59 0.47
C TRP A 72 -7.76 5.32 1.06
N GLN A 73 -7.38 4.04 1.11
CA GLN A 73 -6.07 3.54 1.50
C GLN A 73 -5.52 2.60 0.42
N ALA A 74 -4.21 2.41 0.43
CA ALA A 74 -3.52 1.44 -0.42
C ALA A 74 -2.62 0.56 0.46
N GLU A 75 -2.54 -0.72 0.13
CA GLU A 75 -1.63 -1.67 0.77
C GLU A 75 -0.91 -2.48 -0.30
N ALA A 76 0.38 -2.73 -0.11
CA ALA A 76 1.15 -3.59 -0.96
C ALA A 76 0.88 -5.06 -0.62
N LEU A 77 0.62 -5.88 -1.63
CA LEU A 77 0.51 -7.34 -1.48
C LEU A 77 1.88 -8.05 -1.43
N GLY A 78 2.95 -7.30 -1.67
CA GLY A 78 4.34 -7.76 -1.60
C GLY A 78 5.21 -6.77 -0.84
N ASN A 79 6.53 -6.97 -0.87
CA ASN A 79 7.48 -6.03 -0.28
C ASN A 79 8.04 -5.10 -1.37
N PRO A 80 7.54 -3.85 -1.51
CA PRO A 80 8.06 -2.89 -2.49
C PRO A 80 9.46 -2.39 -2.15
N CYS A 81 9.95 -2.64 -0.92
CA CYS A 81 11.32 -2.34 -0.51
C CYS A 81 12.31 -3.46 -0.87
N SER A 82 11.83 -4.58 -1.42
CA SER A 82 12.69 -5.67 -1.87
C SER A 82 13.52 -5.25 -3.10
N PRO A 83 14.81 -5.64 -3.20
CA PRO A 83 15.61 -5.41 -4.39
C PRO A 83 15.25 -6.35 -5.56
N ALA A 84 14.34 -7.31 -5.36
CA ALA A 84 13.93 -8.23 -6.40
C ALA A 84 13.19 -7.50 -7.54
N PRO A 85 13.48 -7.80 -8.82
CA PRO A 85 12.83 -7.15 -9.94
C PRO A 85 11.37 -7.61 -10.09
N GLY A 86 10.44 -6.68 -10.22
CA GLY A 86 9.03 -6.95 -10.51
C GLY A 86 8.12 -5.80 -10.05
N PRO A 87 6.91 -5.65 -10.63
CA PRO A 87 5.91 -4.76 -10.05
C PRO A 87 5.48 -5.30 -8.69
N THR A 88 5.18 -4.40 -7.76
CA THR A 88 4.47 -4.75 -6.53
C THR A 88 2.98 -4.62 -6.80
N ASP A 89 2.22 -5.67 -6.50
CA ASP A 89 0.76 -5.62 -6.60
C ASP A 89 0.21 -4.82 -5.42
N TRP A 90 -0.85 -4.05 -5.67
CA TRP A 90 -1.48 -3.17 -4.69
C TRP A 90 -2.96 -3.50 -4.53
N VAL A 91 -3.45 -3.27 -3.32
CA VAL A 91 -4.88 -3.26 -3.01
C VAL A 91 -5.25 -1.85 -2.63
N TYR A 92 -6.20 -1.28 -3.36
CA TYR A 92 -6.86 -0.04 -2.99
C TYR A 92 -8.18 -0.39 -2.32
N GLU A 93 -8.47 0.25 -1.21
CA GLU A 93 -9.76 0.16 -0.53
C GLU A 93 -10.27 1.57 -0.28
N GLY A 94 -11.57 1.81 -0.50
CA GLY A 94 -12.13 3.13 -0.26
C GLY A 94 -13.61 3.14 0.07
N VAL A 95 -14.01 4.24 0.69
CA VAL A 95 -15.39 4.63 0.97
C VAL A 95 -15.70 5.88 0.16
N LEU A 96 -16.76 5.82 -0.62
CA LEU A 96 -17.25 6.88 -1.51
C LEU A 96 -18.58 7.39 -0.97
N ARG A 97 -18.79 8.71 -1.06
CA ARG A 97 -20.13 9.29 -0.99
C ARG A 97 -20.65 9.49 -2.40
N LEU A 98 -21.63 8.69 -2.79
CA LEU A 98 -22.29 8.76 -4.09
C LEU A 98 -23.09 10.06 -4.22
N ARG A 99 -23.37 10.47 -5.46
CA ARG A 99 -24.41 11.47 -5.71
C ARG A 99 -25.78 10.80 -5.63
N ASP A 100 -26.77 11.53 -5.13
CA ASP A 100 -28.16 11.08 -5.03
C ASP A 100 -28.75 10.66 -6.39
N THR A 101 -28.22 11.19 -7.49
CA THR A 101 -28.64 10.82 -8.86
C THR A 101 -28.22 9.42 -9.27
N ASP A 102 -27.16 8.88 -8.67
CA ASP A 102 -26.56 7.61 -9.05
C ASP A 102 -26.99 6.47 -8.12
N THR A 103 -27.46 6.78 -6.91
CA THR A 103 -27.96 5.77 -5.95
C THR A 103 -29.10 4.88 -6.47
N PRO A 104 -30.05 5.34 -7.32
CA PRO A 104 -31.15 4.49 -7.79
C PRO A 104 -30.69 3.27 -8.60
N ALA A 105 -29.50 3.32 -9.22
CA ALA A 105 -28.95 2.20 -9.97
C ALA A 105 -28.70 0.95 -9.10
N PHE A 106 -28.50 1.14 -7.79
CA PHE A 106 -28.20 0.09 -6.83
C PHE A 106 -29.43 -0.37 -6.02
N ALA A 107 -30.59 0.26 -6.24
CA ALA A 107 -31.79 0.00 -5.44
C ALA A 107 -32.33 -1.44 -5.57
N ALA A 108 -31.99 -2.14 -6.66
CA ALA A 108 -32.37 -3.53 -6.88
C ALA A 108 -31.35 -4.55 -6.35
N TRP A 109 -30.18 -4.10 -5.89
CA TRP A 109 -29.14 -5.02 -5.41
C TRP A 109 -29.61 -5.76 -4.15
N PRO A 110 -29.32 -7.07 -4.04
CA PRO A 110 -29.58 -7.85 -2.84
C PRO A 110 -28.84 -7.31 -1.62
N ALA A 111 -29.35 -7.61 -0.43
CA ALA A 111 -28.62 -7.36 0.81
C ALA A 111 -27.30 -8.15 0.80
N ALA A 112 -26.22 -7.51 1.22
CA ALA A 112 -24.93 -8.15 1.37
C ALA A 112 -24.98 -9.21 2.49
N PRO A 113 -24.14 -10.26 2.43
CA PRO A 113 -24.01 -11.21 3.52
C PRO A 113 -23.63 -10.51 4.85
N PRO A 114 -24.10 -11.01 6.01
CA PRO A 114 -23.73 -10.44 7.31
C PRO A 114 -22.21 -10.38 7.51
N GLY A 115 -21.73 -9.26 8.05
CA GLY A 115 -20.31 -9.04 8.31
C GLY A 115 -19.49 -8.57 7.09
N LEU A 116 -20.13 -8.33 5.94
CA LEU A 116 -19.50 -7.74 4.76
C LEU A 116 -20.04 -6.32 4.49
N PRO A 117 -19.24 -5.44 3.85
CA PRO A 117 -17.83 -5.63 3.51
C PRO A 117 -16.89 -5.52 4.71
N PRO A 118 -15.67 -6.10 4.63
CA PRO A 118 -14.67 -6.05 5.70
C PRO A 118 -13.91 -4.72 5.67
N VAL A 119 -14.58 -3.62 6.02
CA VAL A 119 -14.00 -2.28 6.00
C VAL A 119 -12.82 -2.17 6.98
N ARG A 120 -11.64 -1.75 6.48
CA ARG A 120 -10.46 -1.49 7.32
C ARG A 120 -10.75 -0.49 8.43
N ASP A 121 -10.11 -0.69 9.58
CA ASP A 121 -10.29 0.13 10.77
C ASP A 121 -10.13 1.63 10.51
N ALA A 122 -9.10 2.02 9.75
CA ALA A 122 -8.85 3.43 9.45
C ALA A 122 -9.88 4.05 8.48
N LEU A 123 -10.71 3.25 7.78
CA LEU A 123 -11.83 3.73 6.97
C LEU A 123 -13.18 3.71 7.71
N GLN A 124 -13.30 3.01 8.85
CA GLN A 124 -14.57 2.87 9.57
C GLN A 124 -15.17 4.21 9.99
N ALA A 125 -14.33 5.21 10.30
CA ALA A 125 -14.79 6.55 10.68
C ALA A 125 -15.55 7.30 9.57
N PHE A 126 -15.43 6.85 8.30
CA PHE A 126 -16.11 7.44 7.15
C PHE A 126 -17.34 6.65 6.70
N VAL A 127 -17.61 5.51 7.33
CA VAL A 127 -18.83 4.73 7.08
C VAL A 127 -19.95 5.28 7.96
N PRO A 128 -21.08 5.73 7.38
CA PRO A 128 -22.22 6.18 8.14
C PRO A 128 -22.76 5.08 9.08
N ALA A 129 -23.21 5.49 10.27
CA ALA A 129 -23.86 4.57 11.19
C ALA A 129 -25.16 4.02 10.59
N GLY A 130 -25.43 2.73 10.81
CA GLY A 130 -26.67 2.08 10.36
C GLY A 130 -26.70 1.68 8.89
N VAL A 131 -25.54 1.67 8.23
CA VAL A 131 -25.40 1.23 6.83
C VAL A 131 -25.98 -0.17 6.59
N LYS A 132 -26.70 -0.30 5.48
CA LYS A 132 -27.30 -1.54 4.98
C LYS A 132 -26.68 -1.88 3.65
N TRP A 133 -25.53 -2.53 3.72
CA TRP A 133 -24.79 -2.91 2.53
C TRP A 133 -25.60 -3.82 1.62
N ARG A 134 -25.51 -3.50 0.33
CA ARG A 134 -25.99 -4.31 -0.77
C ARG A 134 -24.83 -4.69 -1.66
N HIS A 135 -24.93 -5.86 -2.27
CA HIS A 135 -23.88 -6.44 -3.08
C HIS A 135 -24.51 -7.24 -4.21
N ASP A 136 -24.05 -7.01 -5.43
CA ASP A 136 -24.52 -7.75 -6.60
C ASP A 136 -23.58 -8.92 -6.91
N GLY A 137 -24.15 -10.06 -7.31
CA GLY A 137 -23.39 -11.27 -7.61
C GLY A 137 -22.48 -11.17 -8.83
N GLN A 138 -22.54 -10.07 -9.60
CA GLN A 138 -21.55 -9.74 -10.62
C GLN A 138 -20.20 -9.30 -10.02
N PHE A 139 -20.18 -8.87 -8.77
CA PHE A 139 -18.96 -8.50 -8.04
C PHE A 139 -18.44 -9.67 -7.17
N PRO A 140 -17.12 -9.83 -7.00
CA PRO A 140 -16.06 -9.05 -7.64
C PRO A 140 -16.01 -9.27 -9.16
N GLN A 141 -15.81 -8.18 -9.89
CA GLN A 141 -15.74 -8.17 -11.35
C GLN A 141 -14.33 -7.81 -11.81
N ARG A 142 -13.84 -8.45 -12.88
CA ARG A 142 -12.63 -8.02 -13.56
C ARG A 142 -12.91 -6.78 -14.43
N VAL A 143 -12.19 -5.70 -14.17
CA VAL A 143 -12.28 -4.42 -14.88
C VAL A 143 -10.88 -4.07 -15.34
N GLN A 144 -10.68 -4.04 -16.67
CA GLN A 144 -9.35 -3.94 -17.27
C GLN A 144 -8.43 -5.07 -16.74
N LYS A 145 -7.33 -4.71 -16.06
CA LYS A 145 -6.39 -5.64 -15.41
C LYS A 145 -6.71 -5.90 -13.93
N HIS A 146 -7.68 -5.19 -13.35
CA HIS A 146 -7.95 -5.19 -11.92
C HIS A 146 -9.15 -6.06 -11.57
N ASN A 147 -9.20 -6.57 -10.35
CA ASN A 147 -10.43 -7.13 -9.77
C ASN A 147 -11.03 -6.09 -8.83
N VAL A 148 -12.30 -5.75 -9.08
CA VAL A 148 -13.04 -4.73 -8.35
C VAL A 148 -14.15 -5.40 -7.58
N ASP A 149 -14.29 -5.08 -6.30
CA ASP A 149 -15.45 -5.45 -5.49
C ASP A 149 -16.18 -4.18 -5.04
N LEU A 150 -17.50 -4.20 -4.98
CA LEU A 150 -18.32 -3.01 -4.74
C LEU A 150 -19.54 -3.34 -3.89
N TYR A 151 -19.68 -2.61 -2.78
CA TYR A 151 -20.80 -2.68 -1.86
C TYR A 151 -21.42 -1.30 -1.76
N VAL A 152 -22.75 -1.22 -1.74
CA VAL A 152 -23.45 0.06 -1.76
C VAL A 152 -24.60 0.05 -0.78
N ASP A 153 -24.77 1.15 -0.05
CA ASP A 153 -26.04 1.50 0.58
C ASP A 153 -26.63 2.71 -0.17
N PRO A 154 -27.63 2.49 -1.05
CA PRO A 154 -28.22 3.55 -1.82
C PRO A 154 -29.06 4.52 -0.97
N ASP A 155 -29.54 4.09 0.20
CA ASP A 155 -30.38 4.92 1.07
C ASP A 155 -29.53 5.95 1.82
N LEU A 156 -28.25 5.64 2.08
CA LEU A 156 -27.27 6.53 2.69
C LEU A 156 -26.27 7.13 1.70
N ALA A 157 -26.45 6.87 0.40
CA ALA A 157 -25.58 7.31 -0.69
C ALA A 157 -24.08 7.02 -0.41
N VAL A 158 -23.79 5.83 0.12
CA VAL A 158 -22.41 5.41 0.43
C VAL A 158 -22.06 4.14 -0.32
N ALA A 159 -20.85 4.09 -0.85
CA ALA A 159 -20.27 2.87 -1.42
C ALA A 159 -18.94 2.55 -0.74
N TRP A 160 -18.63 1.26 -0.64
CA TRP A 160 -17.31 0.76 -0.31
C TRP A 160 -16.81 -0.07 -1.48
N PHE A 161 -15.52 0.04 -1.80
CA PHE A 161 -14.93 -0.70 -2.90
C PHE A 161 -13.55 -1.25 -2.55
N THR A 162 -13.14 -2.29 -3.27
CA THR A 162 -11.74 -2.67 -3.39
C THR A 162 -11.32 -2.78 -4.84
N ILE A 163 -10.08 -2.41 -5.15
CA ILE A 163 -9.43 -2.63 -6.44
C ILE A 163 -8.14 -3.39 -6.16
N ARG A 164 -7.98 -4.54 -6.78
CA ARG A 164 -6.77 -5.36 -6.70
C ARG A 164 -6.10 -5.43 -8.06
N ASP A 165 -4.84 -4.98 -8.11
CA ASP A 165 -3.95 -5.08 -9.27
C ASP A 165 -3.51 -6.52 -9.54
#